data_AF-A0A163ZHU4-F1
#
_entry.id   AF-A0A163ZHU4-F1
#
_cell.length_a   1.000
_cell.length_b   1.000
_cell.length_c   1.000
_cell.angle_alpha   90.00
_cell.angle_beta   90.00
_cell.angle_gamma   90.00
#
_symmetry.space_group_name_H-M   'P 1'
#
loop_
_entity.id
_entity.type
_entity.pdbx_description
1 polymer ?
#
loop_
_entity_poly.entity_id
_entity_poly.type
_entity_poly.pdbx_seq_one_letter_code
_entity_poly.pdbx_strand_id
1 'polypeptide(L)'
;MAEGQGKSKGADHGTAAHTAADGGHKASFPPFESNTFASQLVSFAIAFGLLYLIVSRLALPRVGGVLAARQQVLDTDLNEAAKLKGDSDAALKAYETELANARAKAQAMATEVREKLNAEQEQAKAKLEESLASKLAAAEQTIATTRTTAMGNVRSIAADTASAIVERLTGISPDAGAVNAALDASLKG
;
A
#
# COMPACT_ATOMS: atom_id res chain seq x y z
N MET A 1 55.53 77.36 -28.08
CA MET A 1 54.59 77.15 -29.20
C MET A 1 53.34 77.96 -28.86
N ALA A 2 53.41 79.27 -29.12
CA ALA A 2 52.84 79.95 -30.30
C ALA A 2 51.29 79.92 -30.22
N GLU A 3 50.67 80.94 -29.61
CA GLU A 3 50.20 82.18 -30.26
C GLU A 3 49.20 81.95 -31.40
N GLY A 4 48.01 82.52 -31.25
CA GLY A 4 46.95 82.58 -32.26
C GLY A 4 45.84 83.53 -31.84
N GLN A 5 46.06 84.83 -32.11
CA GLN A 5 45.15 85.97 -32.06
C GLN A 5 43.78 85.66 -32.69
N GLY A 6 42.65 86.32 -32.42
CA GLY A 6 42.32 87.52 -31.68
C GLY A 6 40.96 88.09 -32.16
N LYS A 7 40.39 88.98 -31.34
CA LYS A 7 39.58 90.16 -31.74
C LYS A 7 38.08 89.99 -32.04
N SER A 8 37.25 90.55 -31.16
CA SER A 8 36.06 91.38 -31.48
C SER A 8 35.39 91.81 -30.16
N LYS A 9 35.61 93.05 -29.69
CA LYS A 9 34.76 94.25 -29.87
C LYS A 9 33.65 94.33 -28.80
N GLY A 10 33.81 95.27 -27.86
CA GLY A 10 33.02 95.39 -26.64
C GLY A 10 31.84 96.36 -26.71
N ALA A 11 31.12 96.39 -25.58
CA ALA A 11 30.29 97.43 -24.95
C ALA A 11 29.54 96.70 -23.81
N ASP A 12 29.33 97.17 -22.59
CA ASP A 12 29.56 98.43 -21.89
C ASP A 12 29.51 98.06 -20.40
N HIS A 13 30.52 98.45 -19.61
CA HIS A 13 30.46 98.32 -18.15
C HIS A 13 30.21 99.70 -17.53
N GLY A 14 28.93 100.01 -17.30
CA GLY A 14 28.52 101.07 -16.41
C GLY A 14 28.53 100.57 -14.97
N THR A 15 29.66 100.73 -14.28
CA THR A 15 29.72 100.66 -12.82
C THR A 15 29.25 101.99 -12.25
N ALA A 16 28.06 102.00 -11.66
CA ALA A 16 27.59 103.09 -10.83
C ALA A 16 27.40 102.58 -9.40
N ALA A 17 28.33 102.93 -8.53
CA ALA A 17 28.16 102.83 -7.09
C ALA A 17 27.48 104.11 -6.59
N HIS A 18 26.43 103.95 -5.77
CA HIS A 18 25.90 105.01 -4.92
C HIS A 18 25.75 104.45 -3.51
N THR A 19 26.29 105.20 -2.57
CA THR A 19 26.26 105.00 -1.12
C THR A 19 25.10 105.79 -0.50
N ALA A 20 24.91 105.55 0.80
CA ALA A 20 23.99 106.19 1.74
C ALA A 20 22.61 105.52 1.90
N ALA A 21 22.57 104.59 2.86
CA ALA A 21 21.35 104.18 3.54
C ALA A 21 21.03 105.22 4.62
N ASP A 22 19.85 105.83 4.51
CA ASP A 22 19.26 106.69 5.55
C ASP A 22 18.60 105.84 6.64
N GLY A 23 18.55 106.36 7.86
CA GLY A 23 18.14 105.63 9.06
C GLY A 23 16.63 105.37 9.13
N GLY A 24 16.25 104.14 9.46
CA GLY A 24 14.87 103.81 9.83
C GLY A 24 14.54 102.32 9.68
N HIS A 25 14.41 101.62 10.82
CA HIS A 25 13.92 100.25 11.00
C HIS A 25 14.84 99.11 10.50
N LYS A 26 15.11 98.14 11.40
CA LYS A 26 15.75 96.86 11.06
C LYS A 26 14.96 96.20 9.91
N ALA A 27 15.47 96.23 8.69
CA ALA A 27 14.95 95.38 7.62
C ALA A 27 15.19 93.93 8.04
N SER A 28 14.10 93.21 8.37
CA SER A 28 14.15 91.79 8.65
C SER A 28 14.69 91.08 7.42
N PHE A 29 15.46 90.01 7.62
CA PHE A 29 15.96 89.20 6.52
C PHE A 29 14.74 88.71 5.71
N PRO A 30 14.62 89.04 4.40
CA PRO A 30 13.38 88.84 3.63
C PRO A 30 12.70 87.46 3.75
N PRO A 31 13.41 86.32 3.90
CA PRO A 31 12.76 85.02 4.06
C PRO A 31 12.19 84.75 5.48
N PHE A 32 12.34 85.66 6.44
CA PHE A 32 11.79 85.51 7.81
C PHE A 32 10.70 86.54 8.15
N GLU A 33 10.07 87.16 7.16
CA GLU A 33 8.93 88.06 7.36
C GLU A 33 7.65 87.28 7.70
N SER A 34 7.18 87.43 8.96
CA SER A 34 6.06 86.69 9.58
C SER A 34 4.75 86.71 8.77
N ASN A 35 4.55 87.78 7.99
CA ASN A 35 3.35 88.00 7.18
C ASN A 35 3.23 87.03 5.98
N THR A 36 4.34 86.46 5.51
CA THR A 36 4.34 85.53 4.36
C THR A 36 4.14 84.06 4.76
N PHE A 37 4.35 83.72 6.05
CA PHE A 37 4.20 82.36 6.56
C PHE A 37 2.77 81.84 6.42
N ALA A 38 1.76 82.70 6.61
CA ALA A 38 0.37 82.29 6.44
C ALA A 38 0.08 81.82 5.00
N SER A 39 0.57 82.55 3.99
CA SER A 39 0.41 82.15 2.59
C SER A 39 1.21 80.88 2.25
N GLN A 40 2.42 80.74 2.79
CA GLN A 40 3.23 79.53 2.59
C GLN A 40 2.56 78.30 3.21
N LEU A 41 1.98 78.43 4.41
CA LEU A 41 1.23 77.36 5.09
C LEU A 41 -0.05 77.00 4.33
N VAL A 42 -0.77 77.98 3.78
CA VAL A 42 -1.94 77.71 2.93
C VAL A 42 -1.54 76.96 1.66
N SER A 43 -0.50 77.38 0.96
CA SER A 43 0.03 76.65 -0.20
C SER A 43 0.50 75.24 0.16
N PHE A 44 1.14 75.07 1.32
CA PHE A 44 1.58 73.78 1.82
C PHE A 44 0.39 72.86 2.16
N ALA A 45 -0.66 73.40 2.79
CA ALA A 45 -1.88 72.67 3.09
C ALA A 45 -2.61 72.22 1.82
N ILE A 46 -2.67 73.08 0.79
CA ILE A 46 -3.26 72.74 -0.52
C ILE A 46 -2.44 71.62 -1.19
N ALA A 47 -1.11 71.77 -1.26
CA ALA A 47 -0.24 70.76 -1.86
C ALA A 47 -0.30 69.42 -1.11
N PHE A 48 -0.29 69.47 0.22
CA PHE A 48 -0.38 68.29 1.07
C PHE A 48 -1.75 67.61 0.96
N GLY A 49 -2.83 68.38 0.93
CA GLY A 49 -4.19 67.87 0.73
C GLY A 49 -4.35 67.18 -0.63
N LEU A 50 -3.81 67.78 -1.69
CA LEU A 50 -3.83 67.20 -3.04
C LEU A 50 -2.99 65.91 -3.10
N LEU A 51 -1.80 65.92 -2.51
CA LEU A 51 -0.96 64.71 -2.38
C LEU A 51 -1.66 63.61 -1.57
N TYR A 52 -2.28 63.97 -0.44
CA TYR A 52 -3.01 63.04 0.41
C TYR A 52 -4.15 62.36 -0.35
N LEU A 53 -4.92 63.13 -1.12
CA LEU A 53 -6.00 62.58 -1.95
C LEU A 53 -5.46 61.60 -3.00
N ILE A 54 -4.33 61.92 -3.67
CA ILE A 54 -3.71 61.00 -4.65
C ILE A 54 -3.24 59.72 -3.97
N VAL A 55 -2.55 59.82 -2.83
CA VAL A 55 -2.03 58.64 -2.11
C VAL A 55 -3.19 57.77 -1.59
N SER A 56 -4.19 58.39 -0.97
CA SER A 56 -5.36 57.71 -0.43
C SER A 56 -6.17 57.01 -1.52
N ARG A 57 -6.39 57.69 -2.66
CA ARG A 57 -7.23 57.17 -3.75
C ARG A 57 -6.51 56.24 -4.71
N LEU A 58 -5.17 56.27 -4.79
CA LEU A 58 -4.42 55.56 -5.84
C LEU A 58 -3.30 54.66 -5.31
N ALA A 59 -2.49 55.14 -4.37
CA ALA A 59 -1.36 54.36 -3.87
C ALA A 59 -1.82 53.26 -2.88
N LEU A 60 -2.66 53.61 -1.91
CA LEU A 60 -3.22 52.65 -0.94
C LEU A 60 -4.01 51.50 -1.59
N PRO A 61 -4.97 51.75 -2.52
CA PRO A 61 -5.71 50.64 -3.13
C PRO A 61 -4.83 49.74 -3.99
N ARG A 62 -3.77 50.27 -4.63
CA ARG A 62 -2.82 49.44 -5.38
C ARG A 62 -2.04 48.48 -4.49
N VAL A 63 -1.55 48.96 -3.35
CA VAL A 63 -0.84 48.11 -2.37
C VAL A 63 -1.81 47.12 -1.72
N GLY A 64 -3.01 47.55 -1.37
CA GLY A 64 -4.07 46.68 -0.84
C GLY A 64 -4.46 45.57 -1.81
N GLY A 65 -4.55 45.87 -3.11
CA GLY A 65 -4.83 44.87 -4.15
C GLY A 65 -3.75 43.80 -4.27
N VAL A 66 -2.46 44.18 -4.21
CA VAL A 66 -1.35 43.21 -4.24
C VAL A 66 -1.34 42.34 -2.99
N LEU A 67 -1.58 42.92 -1.81
CA LEU A 67 -1.64 42.17 -0.57
C LEU A 67 -2.82 41.19 -0.55
N ALA A 68 -4.00 41.63 -1.00
CA ALA A 68 -5.18 40.79 -1.12
C ALA A 68 -4.96 39.64 -2.13
N ALA A 69 -4.34 39.92 -3.29
CA ALA A 69 -4.01 38.89 -4.27
C ALA A 69 -3.05 37.82 -3.69
N ARG A 70 -2.02 38.24 -2.95
CA ARG A 70 -1.11 37.30 -2.28
C ARG A 70 -1.81 36.48 -1.21
N GLN A 71 -2.65 37.12 -0.39
CA GLN A 71 -3.42 36.42 0.63
C GLN A 71 -4.34 35.38 -0.01
N GLN A 72 -5.03 35.73 -1.09
CA GLN A 72 -5.90 34.81 -1.81
C GLN A 72 -5.14 33.61 -2.38
N VAL A 73 -3.94 33.83 -2.95
CA VAL A 73 -3.08 32.74 -3.43
C VAL A 73 -2.66 31.84 -2.26
N LEU A 74 -2.18 32.42 -1.16
CA LEU A 74 -1.78 31.65 0.02
C LEU A 74 -2.95 30.83 0.59
N ASP A 75 -4.13 31.43 0.72
CA ASP A 75 -5.32 30.74 1.23
C ASP A 75 -5.74 29.60 0.29
N THR A 76 -5.61 29.81 -1.03
CA THR A 76 -5.88 28.78 -2.05
C THR A 76 -4.88 27.63 -1.94
N ASP A 77 -3.58 27.94 -1.89
CA ASP A 77 -2.50 26.96 -1.79
C ASP A 77 -2.59 26.17 -0.48
N LEU A 78 -2.90 26.82 0.64
CA LEU A 78 -3.09 26.17 1.94
C LEU A 78 -4.30 25.24 1.94
N ASN A 79 -5.41 25.66 1.32
CA ASN A 79 -6.60 24.83 1.20
C ASN A 79 -6.34 23.63 0.28
N GLU A 80 -5.66 23.83 -0.85
CA GLU A 80 -5.28 22.75 -1.76
C GLU A 80 -4.32 21.77 -1.07
N ALA A 81 -3.32 22.27 -0.34
CA ALA A 81 -2.41 21.42 0.43
C ALA A 81 -3.14 20.63 1.53
N ALA A 82 -4.08 21.26 2.25
CA ALA A 82 -4.89 20.60 3.25
C ALA A 82 -5.78 19.52 2.63
N LYS A 83 -6.38 19.78 1.47
CA LYS A 83 -7.18 18.82 0.71
C LYS A 83 -6.33 17.65 0.24
N LEU A 84 -5.19 17.90 -0.41
CA LEU A 84 -4.28 16.85 -0.88
C LEU A 84 -3.76 15.98 0.27
N LYS A 85 -3.49 16.58 1.42
CA LYS A 85 -3.16 15.84 2.64
C LYS A 85 -4.32 14.95 3.09
N GLY A 86 -5.53 15.50 3.16
CA GLY A 86 -6.73 14.74 3.53
C GLY A 86 -7.01 13.57 2.58
N ASP A 87 -6.89 13.79 1.27
CA ASP A 87 -7.06 12.77 0.24
C ASP A 87 -5.97 11.68 0.36
N SER A 88 -4.72 12.07 0.66
CA SER A 88 -3.62 11.12 0.88
C SER A 88 -3.81 10.29 2.15
N ASP A 89 -4.21 10.92 3.25
CA ASP A 89 -4.48 10.23 4.52
C ASP A 89 -5.67 9.27 4.38
N ALA A 90 -6.71 9.67 3.64
CA ALA A 90 -7.85 8.82 3.32
C ALA A 90 -7.45 7.63 2.44
N ALA A 91 -6.62 7.86 1.42
CA ALA A 91 -6.10 6.81 0.55
C ALA A 91 -5.21 5.82 1.32
N LEU A 92 -4.34 6.32 2.21
CA LEU A 92 -3.51 5.49 3.09
C LEU A 92 -4.38 4.61 3.99
N LYS A 93 -5.38 5.20 4.65
CA LYS A 93 -6.30 4.45 5.53
C LYS A 93 -7.07 3.39 4.77
N ALA A 94 -7.55 3.71 3.56
CA ALA A 94 -8.24 2.74 2.70
C ALA A 94 -7.29 1.60 2.29
N TYR A 95 -6.07 1.93 1.88
CA TYR A 95 -5.04 0.94 1.52
C TYR A 95 -4.69 0.02 2.69
N GLU A 96 -4.47 0.56 3.89
CA GLU A 96 -4.18 -0.21 5.10
C GLU A 96 -5.35 -1.13 5.48
N THR A 97 -6.58 -0.63 5.35
CA THR A 97 -7.80 -1.42 5.60
C THR A 97 -7.93 -2.56 4.60
N GLU A 98 -7.74 -2.30 3.31
CA GLU A 98 -7.78 -3.33 2.26
C GLU A 98 -6.67 -4.36 2.46
N LEU A 99 -5.46 -3.94 2.85
CA LEU A 99 -4.36 -4.84 3.14
C LEU A 99 -4.66 -5.74 4.36
N ALA A 100 -5.22 -5.17 5.42
CA ALA A 100 -5.65 -5.93 6.60
C ALA A 100 -6.75 -6.94 6.24
N ASN A 101 -7.75 -6.52 5.47
CA ASN A 101 -8.83 -7.38 4.99
C ASN A 101 -8.31 -8.51 4.09
N ALA A 102 -7.38 -8.21 3.18
CA ALA A 102 -6.76 -9.21 2.31
C ALA A 102 -5.97 -10.25 3.11
N ARG A 103 -5.19 -9.82 4.12
CA ARG A 103 -4.47 -10.72 5.02
C ARG A 103 -5.41 -11.60 5.83
N ALA A 104 -6.49 -11.01 6.38
CA ALA A 104 -7.49 -11.75 7.13
C ALA A 104 -8.20 -12.80 6.24
N LYS A 105 -8.59 -12.42 5.02
CA LYS A 105 -9.20 -13.34 4.04
C LYS A 105 -8.24 -14.47 3.65
N ALA A 106 -6.96 -14.16 3.42
CA ALA A 106 -5.96 -15.18 3.10
C ALA A 106 -5.76 -16.17 4.25
N GLN A 107 -5.69 -15.69 5.49
CA GLN A 107 -5.60 -16.55 6.68
C GLN A 107 -6.86 -17.41 6.86
N ALA A 108 -8.05 -16.82 6.70
CA ALA A 108 -9.30 -17.57 6.78
C ALA A 108 -9.37 -18.67 5.69
N MET A 109 -9.02 -18.34 4.45
CA MET A 109 -8.97 -19.30 3.36
C MET A 109 -7.94 -20.42 3.61
N ALA A 110 -6.75 -20.08 4.12
CA ALA A 110 -5.74 -21.08 4.46
C ALA A 110 -6.22 -22.05 5.53
N THR A 111 -6.91 -21.55 6.56
CA THR A 111 -7.52 -22.39 7.61
C THR A 111 -8.63 -23.26 7.04
N GLU A 112 -9.55 -22.69 6.25
CA GLU A 112 -10.65 -23.42 5.62
C GLU A 112 -10.14 -24.55 4.70
N VAL A 113 -9.14 -24.26 3.86
CA VAL A 113 -8.52 -25.26 2.98
C VAL A 113 -7.85 -26.36 3.81
N ARG A 114 -7.14 -26.01 4.88
CA ARG A 114 -6.49 -26.99 5.75
C ARG A 114 -7.51 -27.90 6.44
N GLU A 115 -8.61 -27.35 6.93
CA GLU A 115 -9.71 -28.10 7.53
C GLU A 115 -10.38 -29.03 6.51
N LYS A 116 -10.68 -28.54 5.31
CA LYS A 116 -11.23 -29.36 4.21
C LYS A 116 -10.29 -30.50 3.83
N LEU A 117 -9.00 -30.21 3.64
CA LEU A 117 -8.00 -31.23 3.30
C LEU A 117 -7.87 -32.28 4.40
N ASN A 118 -7.87 -31.87 5.68
CA ASN A 118 -7.85 -32.82 6.78
C ASN A 118 -9.09 -33.73 6.78
N ALA A 119 -10.28 -33.16 6.53
CA ALA A 119 -11.52 -33.93 6.45
C ALA A 119 -11.53 -34.89 5.25
N GLU A 120 -11.06 -34.44 4.08
CA GLU A 120 -10.91 -35.28 2.89
C GLU A 120 -9.89 -36.40 3.10
N GLN A 121 -8.75 -36.10 3.75
CA GLN A 121 -7.75 -37.10 4.11
C GLN A 121 -8.31 -38.15 5.05
N GLU A 122 -9.08 -37.76 6.06
CA GLU A 122 -9.70 -38.70 7.00
C GLU A 122 -10.72 -39.60 6.28
N GLN A 123 -11.56 -39.03 5.42
CA GLN A 123 -12.49 -39.81 4.61
C GLN A 123 -11.78 -40.76 3.64
N ALA A 124 -10.69 -40.31 3.01
CA ALA A 124 -9.91 -41.14 2.10
C ALA A 124 -9.22 -42.30 2.84
N LYS A 125 -8.68 -42.03 4.03
CA LYS A 125 -8.11 -43.06 4.91
C LYS A 125 -9.15 -44.09 5.33
N ALA A 126 -10.31 -43.65 5.82
CA ALA A 126 -11.39 -44.55 6.23
C ALA A 126 -11.85 -45.45 5.07
N LYS A 127 -12.02 -44.91 3.87
CA LYS A 127 -12.36 -45.69 2.66
C LYS A 127 -11.26 -46.68 2.28
N LEU A 128 -10.00 -46.27 2.40
CA LEU A 128 -8.86 -47.14 2.11
C LEU A 128 -8.78 -48.29 3.12
N GLU A 129 -8.95 -47.99 4.41
CA GLU A 129 -8.99 -48.99 5.49
C GLU A 129 -10.13 -49.99 5.28
N GLU A 130 -11.33 -49.53 4.91
CA GLU A 130 -12.45 -50.41 4.57
C GLU A 130 -12.14 -51.32 3.36
N SER A 131 -11.56 -50.77 2.29
CA SER A 131 -11.14 -51.56 1.13
C SER A 131 -10.05 -52.56 1.47
N LEU A 132 -9.09 -52.19 2.31
CA LEU A 132 -8.02 -53.08 2.77
C LEU A 132 -8.59 -54.20 3.65
N ALA A 133 -9.49 -53.89 4.58
CA ALA A 133 -10.16 -54.89 5.41
C ALA A 133 -10.95 -55.90 4.56
N SER A 134 -11.69 -55.41 3.55
CA SER A 134 -12.42 -56.26 2.61
C SER A 134 -11.49 -57.19 1.82
N LYS A 135 -10.38 -56.64 1.29
CA LYS A 135 -9.37 -57.43 0.56
C LYS A 135 -8.69 -58.46 1.46
N LEU A 136 -8.40 -58.10 2.70
CA LEU A 136 -7.79 -59.00 3.67
C LEU A 136 -8.74 -60.17 3.98
N ALA A 137 -10.02 -59.90 4.25
CA ALA A 137 -11.02 -60.93 4.49
C ALA A 137 -11.19 -61.86 3.28
N ALA A 138 -11.21 -61.31 2.05
CA ALA A 138 -11.28 -62.12 0.83
C ALA A 138 -10.03 -63.00 0.62
N ALA A 139 -8.85 -62.47 0.92
CA ALA A 139 -7.59 -63.21 0.87
C ALA A 139 -7.57 -64.33 1.93
N GLU A 140 -8.01 -64.06 3.15
CA GLU A 140 -8.14 -65.05 4.23
C GLU A 140 -9.10 -66.18 3.85
N GLN A 141 -10.25 -65.85 3.25
CA GLN A 141 -11.20 -66.85 2.76
C GLN A 141 -10.62 -67.70 1.63
N THR A 142 -9.86 -67.08 0.73
CA THR A 142 -9.16 -67.79 -0.36
C THR A 142 -8.13 -68.75 0.21
N ILE A 143 -7.30 -68.29 1.15
CA ILE A 143 -6.30 -69.13 1.83
C ILE A 143 -6.97 -70.30 2.55
N ALA A 144 -8.07 -70.06 3.28
CA ALA A 144 -8.81 -71.11 3.98
C ALA A 144 -9.39 -72.15 3.01
N THR A 145 -9.91 -71.70 1.87
CA THR A 145 -10.46 -72.57 0.82
C THR A 145 -9.34 -73.40 0.19
N THR A 146 -8.25 -72.77 -0.24
CA THR A 146 -7.08 -73.46 -0.82
C THR A 146 -6.47 -74.45 0.17
N ARG A 147 -6.38 -74.09 1.46
CA ARG A 147 -5.91 -75.01 2.51
C ARG A 147 -6.82 -76.23 2.63
N THR A 148 -8.14 -76.02 2.68
CA THR A 148 -9.12 -77.12 2.75
C THR A 148 -9.00 -78.05 1.55
N THR A 149 -8.92 -77.49 0.33
CA THR A 149 -8.73 -78.27 -0.91
C THR A 149 -7.40 -79.02 -0.92
N ALA A 150 -6.30 -78.39 -0.51
CA ALA A 150 -4.99 -79.03 -0.45
C ALA A 150 -4.99 -80.20 0.55
N MET A 151 -5.59 -80.02 1.73
CA MET A 151 -5.73 -81.10 2.72
C MET A 151 -6.63 -82.23 2.22
N GLY A 152 -7.71 -81.92 1.50
CA GLY A 152 -8.56 -82.92 0.83
C GLY A 152 -7.79 -83.72 -0.22
N ASN A 153 -6.99 -83.06 -1.04
CA ASN A 153 -6.14 -83.72 -2.04
C ASN A 153 -5.10 -84.63 -1.39
N VAL A 154 -4.43 -84.19 -0.31
CA VAL A 154 -3.49 -85.02 0.45
C VAL A 154 -4.19 -86.26 1.01
N ARG A 155 -5.40 -86.10 1.56
CA ARG A 155 -6.21 -87.22 2.05
C ARG A 155 -6.56 -88.22 0.96
N SER A 156 -6.96 -87.75 -0.22
CA SER A 156 -7.25 -88.61 -1.38
C SER A 156 -6.01 -89.39 -1.82
N ILE A 157 -4.87 -88.71 -1.99
CA ILE A 157 -3.60 -89.34 -2.36
C ILE A 157 -3.19 -90.39 -1.32
N ALA A 158 -3.37 -90.11 -0.03
CA ALA A 158 -3.08 -91.06 1.05
C ALA A 158 -3.99 -92.29 1.00
N ALA A 159 -5.29 -92.11 0.76
CA ALA A 159 -6.25 -93.21 0.61
C ALA A 159 -5.94 -94.07 -0.62
N ASP A 160 -5.63 -93.45 -1.77
CA ASP A 160 -5.26 -94.14 -3.00
C ASP A 160 -3.96 -94.93 -2.82
N THR A 161 -2.96 -94.31 -2.20
CA THR A 161 -1.66 -94.95 -1.93
C THR A 161 -1.80 -96.11 -0.95
N ALA A 162 -2.55 -95.94 0.14
CA ALA A 162 -2.80 -96.99 1.13
C ALA A 162 -3.55 -98.17 0.51
N SER A 163 -4.58 -97.90 -0.31
CA SER A 163 -5.35 -98.92 -1.02
C SER A 163 -4.46 -99.72 -1.97
N ALA A 164 -3.62 -99.04 -2.76
CA ALA A 164 -2.68 -99.67 -3.67
C ALA A 164 -1.64 -100.53 -2.94
N ILE A 165 -1.16 -100.10 -1.77
CA ILE A 165 -0.22 -100.88 -0.94
C ILE A 165 -0.90 -102.17 -0.41
N VAL A 166 -2.13 -102.06 0.11
CA VAL A 166 -2.88 -103.20 0.65
C VAL A 166 -3.22 -104.21 -0.45
N GLU A 167 -3.65 -103.74 -1.62
CA GLU A 167 -3.93 -104.59 -2.78
C GLU A 167 -2.67 -105.32 -3.24
N ARG A 168 -1.51 -104.65 -3.27
CA ARG A 168 -0.22 -105.28 -3.61
C ARG A 168 0.24 -106.33 -2.61
N LEU A 169 -0.07 -106.16 -1.31
CA LEU A 169 0.34 -107.08 -0.24
C LEU A 169 -0.60 -108.29 -0.09
N THR A 170 -1.90 -108.07 -0.27
CA THR A 170 -2.94 -109.10 0.00
C THR A 170 -3.50 -109.74 -1.26
N GLY A 171 -3.29 -109.13 -2.44
CA GLY A 171 -3.86 -109.57 -3.71
C GLY A 171 -5.36 -109.32 -3.85
N ILE A 172 -6.00 -108.65 -2.89
CA ILE A 172 -7.44 -108.35 -2.85
C ILE A 172 -7.62 -106.84 -2.78
N SER A 173 -8.54 -106.29 -3.58
CA SER A 173 -8.88 -104.88 -3.54
C SER A 173 -9.58 -104.54 -2.21
N PRO A 174 -9.03 -103.64 -1.38
CA PRO A 174 -9.61 -103.30 -0.09
C PRO A 174 -10.89 -102.46 -0.23
N ASP A 175 -11.83 -102.63 0.69
CA ASP A 175 -13.04 -101.82 0.73
C ASP A 175 -12.72 -100.34 1.00
N ALA A 176 -13.22 -99.45 0.15
CA ALA A 176 -12.96 -98.01 0.23
C ALA A 176 -13.52 -97.38 1.51
N GLY A 177 -14.62 -97.92 2.07
CA GLY A 177 -15.18 -97.46 3.35
C GLY A 177 -14.24 -97.76 4.52
N ALA A 178 -13.70 -98.98 4.57
CA ALA A 178 -12.75 -99.40 5.60
C ALA A 178 -11.42 -98.60 5.56
N VAL A 179 -10.87 -98.34 4.37
CA VAL A 179 -9.64 -97.54 4.21
C VAL A 179 -9.85 -96.09 4.69
N ASN A 180 -10.97 -95.48 4.31
CA ASN A 180 -11.29 -94.11 4.75
C ASN A 180 -11.49 -94.02 6.27
N ALA A 181 -12.17 -95.00 6.88
CA ALA A 181 -12.37 -95.05 8.32
C ALA A 181 -11.06 -95.22 9.09
N ALA A 182 -10.13 -96.04 8.59
CA ALA A 182 -8.80 -96.20 9.18
C ALA A 182 -7.95 -94.93 9.07
N LEU A 183 -8.02 -94.23 7.92
CA LEU A 183 -7.35 -92.94 7.72
C LEU A 183 -7.89 -91.87 8.67
N ASP A 184 -9.21 -91.81 8.87
CA ASP A 184 -9.85 -90.91 9.84
C ASP A 184 -9.42 -91.17 11.29
N ALA A 185 -9.26 -92.44 11.66
CA ALA A 185 -8.76 -92.82 12.98
C ALA A 185 -7.30 -92.37 13.17
N SER A 186 -6.47 -92.49 12.12
CA SER A 186 -5.05 -92.06 12.16
C SER A 186 -4.86 -90.54 12.16
N LEU A 187 -5.80 -89.76 11.63
CA LEU A 187 -5.74 -88.29 11.63
C LEU A 187 -6.23 -87.65 12.95
N LYS A 188 -6.90 -88.42 13.81
CA LYS A 188 -7.42 -87.96 15.12
C LYS A 188 -6.55 -88.33 16.32
N GLY A 189 -5.57 -89.22 16.15
CA GLY A 189 -4.58 -89.61 17.17
C GLY A 189 -3.29 -88.82 17.02
#